data_AF-A0A7W3TCV9-F1
#
_entry.id   AF-A0A7W3TCV9-F1
#
_cell.length_a   1.000
_cell.length_b   1.000
_cell.length_c   1.000
_cell.angle_alpha   90.00
_cell.angle_beta   90.00
_cell.angle_gamma   90.00
#
_symmetry.space_group_name_H-M   'P 1'
#
loop_
_entity.id
_entity.type
_entity.pdbx_description
1 polymer ?
#
loop_
_entity_poly.entity_id
_entity_poly.type
_entity_poly.pdbx_seq_one_letter_code
_entity_poly.pdbx_strand_id
1 'polypeptide(L)'
;MDLTPRHHPIVILDIVGSGRRTDPDQSWLRERLYAMTERALRTAGIEGAQTEDRGDGILALLPGGVPKTALLGPFVDALDAELRAHARLYRTGPRSLRLRAALHAGEVARDERGWVGADLNTAFRMVDLPALRGTMEAAERAVLALAVSDVLYRAIVRHDHPGIDPTEYRDVPFSAKEISGERLWIRVPGYYEPPGLPAPEAASGSAGSLDGERRGTSGPARSASAEGANGTTGGSGHTVGGSGNWGTGGTFTQRDSPGGVFAPGGTFNNSPVTTGTGAGSAPASREHEKTMREIADLRRELAAARRRREVDAESGEAAEEELDTAERELGEHGRGPGRARLALRRFLGLVTGAGFLVAGAERALGMLPGGEE
;
A
#
# COMPACT_ATOMS: atom_id res chain seq x y z
N MET A 1 21.06 -2.75 11.43
CA MET A 1 19.99 -2.47 10.46
C MET A 1 19.72 -0.98 10.49
N ASP A 2 19.97 -0.30 9.38
CA ASP A 2 19.67 1.13 9.24
C ASP A 2 18.19 1.29 8.89
N LEU A 3 17.36 1.55 9.89
CA LEU A 3 15.93 1.84 9.75
C LEU A 3 15.70 3.35 9.76
N THR A 4 16.46 4.11 8.96
CA THR A 4 16.27 5.55 8.84
C THR A 4 15.02 5.84 7.99
N PRO A 5 13.94 6.37 8.57
CA PRO A 5 12.76 6.74 7.80
C PRO A 5 13.08 7.96 6.92
N ARG A 6 12.50 7.97 5.72
CA ARG A 6 12.57 9.10 4.80
C ARG A 6 11.18 9.46 4.33
N HIS A 7 10.99 10.74 4.09
CA HIS A 7 9.73 11.24 3.58
C HIS A 7 9.54 10.87 2.11
N HIS A 8 8.43 10.22 1.79
CA HIS A 8 8.06 9.81 0.44
C HIS A 8 6.61 10.18 0.14
N PRO A 9 6.30 10.76 -1.04
CA PRO A 9 5.00 10.58 -1.65
C PRO A 9 4.81 9.10 -2.01
N ILE A 10 3.66 8.56 -1.65
CA ILE A 10 3.30 7.14 -1.77
C ILE A 10 2.14 7.04 -2.74
N VAL A 11 2.28 6.20 -3.76
CA VAL A 11 1.25 5.90 -4.75
C VAL A 11 0.97 4.41 -4.70
N ILE A 12 -0.27 4.03 -4.40
CA ILE A 12 -0.76 2.67 -4.58
C ILE A 12 -1.73 2.65 -5.74
N LEU A 13 -1.54 1.75 -6.70
CA LEU A 13 -2.47 1.49 -7.80
C LEU A 13 -2.95 0.05 -7.71
N ASP A 14 -4.24 -0.16 -7.92
CA ASP A 14 -4.90 -1.46 -7.78
C ASP A 14 -5.89 -1.70 -8.94
N ILE A 15 -5.77 -2.86 -9.60
CA ILE A 15 -6.62 -3.24 -10.73
C ILE A 15 -7.98 -3.72 -10.25
N VAL A 16 -9.04 -3.07 -10.72
CA VAL A 16 -10.41 -3.50 -10.41
C VAL A 16 -10.69 -4.88 -11.03
N GLY A 17 -11.10 -5.82 -10.18
CA GLY A 17 -11.56 -7.14 -10.59
C GLY A 17 -10.46 -8.03 -11.18
N SER A 18 -9.23 -7.88 -10.72
CA SER A 18 -8.06 -8.70 -11.10
C SER A 18 -8.31 -10.21 -10.92
N GLY A 19 -8.78 -10.62 -9.73
CA GLY A 19 -8.90 -12.05 -9.35
C GLY A 19 -9.90 -12.88 -10.13
N ARG A 20 -10.73 -12.28 -10.99
CA ARG A 20 -11.68 -13.00 -11.88
C ARG A 20 -11.11 -13.27 -13.28
N ARG A 21 -9.87 -12.85 -13.55
CA ARG A 21 -9.24 -12.90 -14.88
C ARG A 21 -8.34 -14.12 -15.01
N THR A 22 -8.14 -14.59 -16.23
CA THR A 22 -7.18 -15.67 -16.52
C THR A 22 -5.74 -15.18 -16.28
N ASP A 23 -4.82 -16.09 -15.95
CA ASP A 23 -3.42 -15.72 -15.69
C ASP A 23 -2.77 -14.95 -16.87
N PRO A 24 -3.00 -15.33 -18.16
CA PRO A 24 -2.50 -14.54 -19.29
C PRO A 24 -3.07 -13.12 -19.36
N ASP A 25 -4.35 -12.93 -19.04
CA ASP A 25 -4.95 -11.60 -19.01
C ASP A 25 -4.40 -10.77 -17.85
N GLN A 26 -4.21 -11.37 -16.67
CA GLN A 26 -3.60 -10.70 -15.52
C GLN A 26 -2.18 -10.23 -15.84
N SER A 27 -1.35 -11.12 -16.39
CA SER A 27 0.03 -10.79 -16.81
C SER A 27 0.05 -9.65 -17.83
N TRP A 28 -0.80 -9.71 -18.87
CA TRP A 28 -0.87 -8.67 -19.89
C TRP A 28 -1.33 -7.31 -19.33
N LEU A 29 -2.32 -7.30 -18.43
CA LEU A 29 -2.80 -6.06 -17.81
C LEU A 29 -1.77 -5.46 -16.87
N ARG A 30 -1.03 -6.31 -16.15
CA ARG A 30 0.07 -5.89 -15.30
C ARG A 30 1.11 -5.17 -16.13
N GLU A 31 1.61 -5.76 -17.21
CA GLU A 31 2.55 -5.08 -18.13
C GLU A 31 2.01 -3.72 -18.61
N ARG A 32 0.72 -3.64 -18.93
CA ARG A 32 0.07 -2.39 -19.35
C ARG A 32 0.01 -1.36 -18.24
N LEU A 33 -0.33 -1.76 -17.02
CA LEU A 33 -0.38 -0.90 -15.85
C LEU A 33 0.99 -0.27 -15.58
N TYR A 34 2.07 -1.06 -15.60
CA TYR A 34 3.43 -0.55 -15.43
C TYR A 34 3.80 0.47 -16.50
N ALA A 35 3.58 0.12 -17.78
CA ALA A 35 3.91 1.02 -18.89
C ALA A 35 3.14 2.34 -18.85
N MET A 36 1.84 2.30 -18.47
CA MET A 36 1.02 3.52 -18.33
C MET A 36 1.45 4.36 -17.14
N THR A 37 1.74 3.73 -16.00
CA THR A 37 2.21 4.42 -14.79
C THR A 37 3.54 5.11 -15.04
N GLU A 38 4.47 4.43 -15.70
CA GLU A 38 5.78 5.00 -16.05
C GLU A 38 5.66 6.17 -17.04
N ARG A 39 4.78 6.08 -18.05
CA ARG A 39 4.47 7.20 -18.95
C ARG A 39 3.83 8.37 -18.21
N ALA A 40 2.92 8.11 -17.27
CA ALA A 40 2.27 9.15 -16.47
C ALA A 40 3.27 9.88 -15.56
N LEU A 41 4.16 9.13 -14.88
CA LEU A 41 5.24 9.71 -14.06
C LEU A 41 6.16 10.60 -14.90
N ARG A 42 6.62 10.12 -16.06
CA ARG A 42 7.44 10.92 -16.97
C ARG A 42 6.73 12.17 -17.47
N THR A 43 5.45 12.07 -17.83
CA THR A 43 4.64 13.21 -18.28
C THR A 43 4.51 14.27 -17.19
N ALA A 44 4.44 13.85 -15.92
CA ALA A 44 4.42 14.73 -14.76
C ALA A 44 5.81 15.27 -14.36
N GLY A 45 6.88 14.90 -15.05
CA GLY A 45 8.25 15.25 -14.69
C GLY A 45 8.74 14.58 -13.40
N ILE A 46 8.15 13.44 -13.03
CA ILE A 46 8.49 12.68 -11.84
C ILE A 46 9.46 11.56 -12.21
N GLU A 47 10.66 11.62 -11.66
CA GLU A 47 11.73 10.65 -11.87
C GLU A 47 12.16 10.00 -10.56
N GLY A 48 12.90 8.89 -10.64
CA GLY A 48 13.47 8.21 -9.47
C GLY A 48 12.45 7.49 -8.58
N ALA A 49 11.26 7.22 -9.10
CA ALA A 49 10.25 6.41 -8.43
C ALA A 49 10.78 4.99 -8.19
N GLN A 50 10.67 4.49 -6.96
CA GLN A 50 10.95 3.10 -6.62
C GLN A 50 9.64 2.32 -6.62
N THR A 51 9.49 1.43 -7.59
CA THR A 51 8.27 0.65 -7.79
C THR A 51 8.44 -0.78 -7.28
N GLU A 52 7.46 -1.28 -6.55
CA GLU A 52 7.37 -2.68 -6.13
C GLU A 52 6.08 -3.31 -6.64
N ASP A 53 6.22 -4.58 -7.04
CA ASP A 53 5.12 -5.35 -7.57
C ASP A 53 4.23 -5.96 -6.50
N ARG A 54 2.93 -5.90 -6.77
CA ARG A 54 1.89 -6.41 -5.88
C ARG A 54 1.03 -7.49 -6.53
N GLY A 55 1.44 -8.02 -7.68
CA GLY A 55 0.65 -8.97 -8.47
C GLY A 55 -0.41 -8.27 -9.30
N ASP A 56 -1.40 -7.67 -8.65
CA ASP A 56 -2.52 -6.96 -9.29
C ASP A 56 -2.51 -5.44 -9.07
N GLY A 57 -1.38 -4.91 -8.59
CA GLY A 57 -1.18 -3.50 -8.34
C GLY A 57 0.28 -3.06 -8.37
N ILE A 58 0.49 -1.76 -8.15
CA ILE A 58 1.81 -1.13 -8.05
C ILE A 58 1.88 -0.37 -6.72
N LEU A 59 2.96 -0.58 -5.98
CA LEU A 59 3.46 0.39 -5.00
C LEU A 59 4.52 1.24 -5.69
N ALA A 60 4.39 2.56 -5.68
CA ALA A 60 5.45 3.48 -6.08
C ALA A 60 5.76 4.46 -4.96
N LEU A 61 7.02 4.47 -4.52
CA LEU A 61 7.57 5.46 -3.59
C LEU A 61 8.37 6.49 -4.38
N LEU A 62 7.94 7.75 -4.32
CA LEU A 62 8.57 8.83 -5.05
C LEU A 62 9.65 9.49 -4.18
N PRO A 63 10.69 10.12 -4.76
CA PRO A 63 11.64 10.90 -3.97
C PRO A 63 10.93 12.00 -3.17
N GLY A 64 11.35 12.24 -1.93
CA GLY A 64 10.73 13.22 -1.02
C GLY A 64 10.63 14.65 -1.58
N GLY A 65 11.58 15.02 -2.47
CA GLY A 65 11.63 16.31 -3.15
C GLY A 65 10.63 16.49 -4.30
N VAL A 66 9.91 15.43 -4.70
CA VAL A 66 8.90 15.54 -5.76
C VAL A 66 7.78 16.51 -5.31
N PRO A 67 7.42 17.51 -6.14
CA PRO A 67 6.30 18.40 -5.86
C PRO A 67 4.99 17.64 -5.78
N LYS A 68 4.23 17.82 -4.69
CA LYS A 68 2.96 17.11 -4.50
C LYS A 68 1.87 17.63 -5.45
N THR A 69 2.02 18.86 -5.95
CA THR A 69 1.19 19.40 -7.04
C THR A 69 1.40 18.65 -8.36
N ALA A 70 2.64 18.24 -8.68
CA ALA A 70 2.92 17.41 -9.85
C ALA A 70 2.27 16.02 -9.72
N LEU A 71 2.27 15.46 -8.51
CA LEU A 71 1.60 14.20 -8.21
C LEU A 71 0.07 14.28 -8.31
N LEU A 72 -0.55 15.31 -7.71
CA LEU A 72 -2.01 15.41 -7.60
C LEU A 72 -2.70 15.98 -8.86
N GLY A 73 -1.98 16.73 -9.69
CA GLY A 73 -2.46 17.25 -10.97
C GLY A 73 -1.88 16.46 -12.15
N PRO A 74 -0.73 16.88 -12.74
CA PRO A 74 -0.17 16.29 -13.96
C PRO A 74 -0.07 14.75 -14.00
N PHE A 75 0.36 14.10 -12.91
CA PHE A 75 0.44 12.63 -12.88
C PHE A 75 -0.94 11.98 -12.94
N VAL A 76 -1.90 12.48 -12.15
CA VAL A 76 -3.28 11.99 -12.16
C VAL A 76 -3.92 12.17 -13.54
N ASP A 77 -3.76 13.35 -14.14
CA ASP A 77 -4.33 13.67 -15.45
C ASP A 77 -3.71 12.80 -16.56
N ALA A 78 -2.39 12.60 -16.52
CA ALA A 78 -1.69 11.74 -17.46
C ALA A 78 -2.09 10.27 -17.31
N LEU A 79 -2.26 9.78 -16.08
CA LEU A 79 -2.71 8.42 -15.81
C LEU A 79 -4.16 8.20 -16.28
N ASP A 80 -5.07 9.13 -15.99
CA ASP A 80 -6.45 9.07 -16.49
C ASP A 80 -6.48 9.10 -18.03
N ALA A 81 -5.66 9.93 -18.68
CA ALA A 81 -5.56 9.99 -20.13
C ALA A 81 -5.08 8.67 -20.76
N GLU A 82 -4.05 8.04 -20.19
CA GLU A 82 -3.53 6.72 -20.60
C GLU A 82 -4.61 5.63 -20.46
N LEU A 83 -5.30 5.61 -19.32
CA LEU A 83 -6.37 4.65 -19.06
C LEU A 83 -7.58 4.87 -19.99
N ARG A 84 -7.96 6.12 -20.26
CA ARG A 84 -9.02 6.43 -21.24
C ARG A 84 -8.60 6.03 -22.65
N ALA A 85 -7.33 6.19 -23.01
CA ALA A 85 -6.81 5.75 -24.29
C ALA A 85 -6.92 4.24 -24.46
N HIS A 86 -6.57 3.49 -23.41
CA HIS A 86 -6.77 2.05 -23.36
C HIS A 86 -8.25 1.66 -23.45
N ALA A 87 -9.13 2.33 -22.71
CA ALA A 87 -10.56 2.07 -22.70
C ALA A 87 -11.26 2.33 -24.04
N ARG A 88 -10.65 3.11 -24.96
CA ARG A 88 -11.14 3.23 -26.35
C ARG A 88 -11.01 1.91 -27.13
N LEU A 89 -10.02 1.09 -26.81
CA LEU A 89 -9.77 -0.20 -27.45
C LEU A 89 -10.37 -1.37 -26.65
N TYR A 90 -10.36 -1.27 -25.32
CA TYR A 90 -10.75 -2.33 -24.40
C TYR A 90 -11.74 -1.83 -23.35
N ARG A 91 -12.92 -1.39 -23.80
CA ARG A 91 -13.94 -0.84 -22.89
C ARG A 91 -14.51 -1.90 -21.94
N THR A 92 -14.70 -3.12 -22.42
CA THR A 92 -15.31 -4.23 -21.68
C THR A 92 -14.50 -5.52 -21.86
N GLY A 93 -14.83 -6.55 -21.10
CA GLY A 93 -14.19 -7.87 -21.19
C GLY A 93 -12.89 -7.99 -20.40
N PRO A 94 -12.15 -9.09 -20.59
CA PRO A 94 -11.04 -9.49 -19.73
C PRO A 94 -9.83 -8.55 -19.79
N ARG A 95 -9.73 -7.73 -20.85
CA ARG A 95 -8.66 -6.72 -21.02
C ARG A 95 -9.06 -5.30 -20.64
N SER A 96 -10.27 -5.09 -20.13
CA SER A 96 -10.69 -3.78 -19.62
C SER A 96 -9.86 -3.37 -18.41
N LEU A 97 -9.33 -2.15 -18.38
CA LEU A 97 -8.46 -1.69 -17.31
C LEU A 97 -9.09 -0.49 -16.62
N ARG A 98 -9.35 -0.65 -15.33
CA ARG A 98 -9.94 0.33 -14.43
C ARG A 98 -9.16 0.25 -13.12
N LEU A 99 -8.78 1.39 -12.55
CA LEU A 99 -7.92 1.43 -11.37
C LEU A 99 -8.59 2.12 -10.19
N ARG A 100 -8.27 1.63 -9.00
CA ARG A 100 -8.31 2.40 -7.76
C ARG A 100 -6.90 2.88 -7.45
N ALA A 101 -6.77 4.09 -6.94
CA ALA A 101 -5.48 4.61 -6.51
C ALA A 101 -5.57 5.23 -5.12
N ALA A 102 -4.51 5.09 -4.33
CA ALA A 102 -4.32 5.82 -3.10
C ALA A 102 -3.06 6.69 -3.18
N LEU A 103 -3.21 7.97 -2.86
CA LEU A 103 -2.14 8.96 -2.82
C LEU A 103 -1.96 9.45 -1.39
N HIS A 104 -0.77 9.25 -0.85
CA HIS A 104 -0.40 9.65 0.50
C HIS A 104 1.03 10.22 0.53
N ALA A 105 1.45 10.80 1.64
CA ALA A 105 2.83 11.20 1.86
C ALA A 105 3.17 11.08 3.34
N GLY A 106 4.32 10.47 3.62
CA GLY A 106 4.73 10.17 4.99
C GLY A 106 6.12 9.53 5.05
N GLU A 107 6.47 9.03 6.22
CA GLU A 107 7.77 8.44 6.51
C GLU A 107 7.78 6.94 6.25
N VAL A 108 8.72 6.51 5.41
CA VAL A 108 8.92 5.11 5.05
C VAL A 108 10.41 4.77 5.19
N ALA A 109 10.72 3.62 5.78
CA ALA A 109 12.07 3.10 5.89
C ALA A 109 12.22 1.85 4.99
N ARG A 110 13.46 1.52 4.63
CA ARG A 110 13.79 0.28 3.93
C ARG A 110 14.63 -0.61 4.84
N ASP A 111 14.27 -1.88 4.93
CA ASP A 111 15.08 -2.91 5.59
C ASP A 111 15.60 -3.95 4.58
N GLU A 112 16.17 -5.05 5.07
CA GLU A 112 16.69 -6.15 4.23
C GLU A 112 15.58 -6.89 3.45
N ARG A 113 14.32 -6.73 3.83
CA ARG A 113 13.15 -7.45 3.30
C ARG A 113 12.24 -6.57 2.43
N GLY A 114 12.31 -5.24 2.55
CA GLY A 114 11.54 -4.32 1.73
C GLY A 114 11.24 -3.01 2.43
N TRP A 115 10.13 -2.37 2.05
CA TRP A 115 9.66 -1.14 2.67
C TRP A 115 8.79 -1.41 3.89
N VAL A 116 8.99 -0.59 4.92
CA VAL A 116 8.23 -0.63 6.18
C VAL A 116 7.86 0.78 6.63
N GLY A 117 6.66 0.96 7.14
CA GLY A 117 6.21 2.25 7.66
C GLY A 117 4.71 2.29 7.96
N ALA A 118 4.31 3.04 8.99
CA ALA A 118 2.91 3.22 9.32
C ALA A 118 2.15 3.97 8.21
N ASP A 119 2.78 4.97 7.59
CA ASP A 119 2.22 5.72 6.46
C ASP A 119 2.05 4.83 5.22
N LEU A 120 3.00 3.91 4.99
CA LEU A 120 2.87 2.91 3.92
C LEU A 120 1.68 1.97 4.17
N ASN A 121 1.52 1.47 5.39
CA ASN A 121 0.37 0.64 5.77
C ASN A 121 -0.95 1.40 5.64
N THR A 122 -0.95 2.69 5.98
CA THR A 122 -2.09 3.59 5.80
C THR A 122 -2.47 3.70 4.32
N ALA A 123 -1.50 3.92 3.43
CA ALA A 123 -1.74 3.99 1.99
C ALA A 123 -2.34 2.69 1.42
N PHE A 124 -1.92 1.52 1.90
CA PHE A 124 -2.57 0.25 1.53
C PHE A 124 -4.02 0.16 2.02
N ARG A 125 -4.27 0.55 3.27
CA ARG A 125 -5.64 0.57 3.83
C ARG A 125 -6.55 1.57 3.08
N MET A 126 -6.00 2.64 2.54
CA MET A 126 -6.74 3.64 1.75
C MET A 126 -7.25 3.08 0.43
N VAL A 127 -6.44 2.35 -0.34
CA VAL A 127 -6.86 1.81 -1.64
C VAL A 127 -7.94 0.72 -1.49
N ASP A 128 -7.93 0.03 -0.33
CA ASP A 128 -8.88 -1.02 0.01
C ASP A 128 -10.18 -0.51 0.63
N LEU A 129 -10.32 0.80 0.88
CA LEU A 129 -11.47 1.37 1.57
C LEU A 129 -12.79 1.02 0.86
N PRO A 130 -13.80 0.46 1.56
CA PRO A 130 -15.08 0.11 0.95
C PRO A 130 -15.77 1.27 0.24
N ALA A 131 -15.65 2.50 0.75
CA ALA A 131 -16.18 3.70 0.11
C ALA A 131 -15.53 3.96 -1.26
N LEU A 132 -14.21 3.76 -1.41
CA LEU A 132 -13.53 3.88 -2.70
C LEU A 132 -13.96 2.77 -3.66
N ARG A 133 -14.10 1.54 -3.15
CA ARG A 133 -14.58 0.40 -3.96
C ARG A 133 -15.99 0.65 -4.50
N GLY A 134 -16.93 1.02 -3.62
CA GLY A 134 -18.32 1.33 -3.99
C GLY A 134 -18.43 2.54 -4.91
N THR A 135 -17.62 3.57 -4.70
CA THR A 135 -17.54 4.72 -5.62
C THR A 135 -17.12 4.28 -7.02
N MET A 136 -16.08 3.45 -7.11
CA MET A 136 -15.58 2.95 -8.39
C MET A 136 -16.61 2.04 -9.09
N GLU A 137 -17.38 1.27 -8.33
CA GLU A 137 -18.47 0.46 -8.87
C GLU A 137 -19.62 1.32 -9.41
N ALA A 138 -20.03 2.37 -8.69
CA ALA A 138 -21.07 3.30 -9.11
C ALA A 138 -20.64 4.22 -10.29
N ALA A 139 -19.34 4.46 -10.44
CA ALA A 139 -18.78 5.30 -11.50
C ALA A 139 -18.57 4.53 -12.81
N GLU A 140 -19.64 4.07 -13.46
CA GLU A 140 -19.58 3.22 -14.67
C GLU A 140 -18.71 3.77 -15.80
N ARG A 141 -18.63 5.10 -15.94
CA ARG A 141 -17.84 5.78 -17.00
C ARG A 141 -16.39 6.04 -16.60
N ALA A 142 -16.04 5.83 -15.33
CA ALA A 142 -14.72 6.15 -14.80
C ALA A 142 -13.72 5.01 -15.05
N VAL A 143 -12.50 5.39 -15.39
CA VAL A 143 -11.36 4.48 -15.50
C VAL A 143 -10.44 4.55 -14.28
N LEU A 144 -10.59 5.58 -13.45
CA LEU A 144 -9.78 5.85 -12.27
C LEU A 144 -10.65 6.41 -11.14
N ALA A 145 -10.47 5.89 -9.93
CA ALA A 145 -10.95 6.50 -8.69
C ALA A 145 -9.78 6.68 -7.73
N LEU A 146 -9.69 7.86 -7.12
CA LEU A 146 -8.58 8.28 -6.28
C LEU A 146 -9.04 8.41 -4.82
N ALA A 147 -8.21 7.92 -3.91
CA ALA A 147 -8.24 8.23 -2.50
C ALA A 147 -7.01 9.08 -2.16
N VAL A 148 -7.22 10.27 -1.59
CA VAL A 148 -6.15 11.18 -1.16
C VAL A 148 -6.22 11.35 0.34
N SER A 149 -5.10 11.16 1.02
CA SER A 149 -5.04 11.29 2.48
C SER A 149 -5.37 12.70 2.93
N ASP A 150 -5.93 12.85 4.13
CA ASP A 150 -6.23 14.16 4.70
C ASP A 150 -4.98 15.06 4.83
N VAL A 151 -3.81 14.47 5.08
CA VAL A 151 -2.52 15.19 5.05
C VAL A 151 -2.25 15.88 3.70
N LEU A 152 -2.40 15.16 2.59
CA LEU A 152 -2.20 15.73 1.25
C LEU A 152 -3.30 16.71 0.88
N TYR A 153 -4.55 16.41 1.26
CA TYR A 153 -5.66 17.31 1.00
C TYR A 153 -5.46 18.66 1.68
N ARG A 154 -5.15 18.66 2.99
CA ARG A 154 -4.89 19.88 3.76
C ARG A 154 -3.63 20.61 3.31
N ALA A 155 -2.60 19.87 2.89
CA ALA A 155 -1.34 20.49 2.47
C ALA A 155 -1.41 21.11 1.07
N ILE A 156 -2.20 20.53 0.15
CA ILE A 156 -2.15 20.87 -1.28
C ILE A 156 -3.54 21.12 -1.85
N VAL A 157 -4.46 20.15 -1.79
CA VAL A 157 -5.73 20.18 -2.54
C VAL A 157 -6.60 21.37 -2.14
N ARG A 158 -6.77 21.62 -0.83
CA ARG A 158 -7.61 22.72 -0.33
C ARG A 158 -7.16 24.11 -0.77
N HIS A 159 -5.93 24.23 -1.27
CA HIS A 159 -5.32 25.50 -1.68
C HIS A 159 -5.57 25.83 -3.15
N ASP A 160 -6.32 24.99 -3.89
CA ASP A 160 -6.80 25.28 -5.25
C ASP A 160 -5.66 25.67 -6.21
N HIS A 161 -4.60 24.87 -6.21
CA HIS A 161 -3.49 25.06 -7.14
C HIS A 161 -3.94 24.77 -8.58
N PRO A 162 -3.33 25.39 -9.61
CA PRO A 162 -3.69 25.14 -11.01
C PRO A 162 -3.71 23.64 -11.36
N GLY A 163 -4.86 23.17 -11.88
CA GLY A 163 -5.08 21.75 -12.23
C GLY A 163 -5.51 20.85 -11.07
N ILE A 164 -5.76 21.40 -9.88
CA ILE A 164 -6.24 20.66 -8.70
C ILE A 164 -7.43 21.41 -8.11
N ASP A 165 -8.63 20.99 -8.49
CA ASP A 165 -9.88 21.59 -8.01
C ASP A 165 -10.37 20.87 -6.74
N PRO A 166 -10.43 21.54 -5.57
CA PRO A 166 -10.91 20.94 -4.34
C PRO A 166 -12.39 20.55 -4.37
N THR A 167 -13.20 21.13 -5.27
CA THR A 167 -14.64 20.81 -5.39
C THR A 167 -14.89 19.43 -5.99
N GLU A 168 -13.91 18.84 -6.68
CA GLU A 168 -13.96 17.48 -7.21
C GLU A 168 -13.71 16.40 -6.14
N TYR A 169 -13.41 16.80 -4.90
CA TYR A 169 -13.10 15.89 -3.80
C TYR A 169 -14.25 15.85 -2.78
N ARG A 170 -14.57 14.64 -2.32
CA ARG A 170 -15.52 14.42 -1.23
C ARG A 170 -14.85 13.65 -0.11
N ASP A 171 -14.99 14.14 1.11
CA ASP A 171 -14.43 13.49 2.27
C ASP A 171 -15.34 12.38 2.81
N VAL A 172 -14.71 11.29 3.23
CA VAL A 172 -15.36 10.13 3.84
C VAL A 172 -14.68 9.77 5.15
N PRO A 173 -15.40 9.18 6.12
CA PRO A 173 -14.77 8.61 7.30
C PRO A 173 -13.76 7.54 6.90
N PHE A 174 -12.58 7.60 7.49
CA PHE A 174 -11.53 6.60 7.33
C PHE A 174 -11.23 5.96 8.67
N SER A 175 -11.74 4.74 8.82
CA SER A 175 -11.44 3.87 9.95
C SER A 175 -10.93 2.54 9.39
N ALA A 176 -9.75 2.13 9.84
CA ALA A 176 -9.11 0.88 9.47
C ALA A 176 -8.46 0.26 10.71
N LYS A 177 -7.83 -0.91 10.58
CA LYS A 177 -7.09 -1.51 11.70
C LYS A 177 -6.12 -0.46 12.28
N GLU A 178 -6.22 -0.20 13.58
CA GLU A 178 -5.40 0.81 14.30
C GLU A 178 -5.59 2.28 13.86
N ILE A 179 -6.55 2.59 12.97
CA ILE A 179 -6.86 3.95 12.52
C ILE A 179 -8.33 4.24 12.81
N SER A 180 -8.61 5.31 13.56
CA SER A 180 -9.97 5.73 13.86
C SER A 180 -10.12 7.24 13.86
N GLY A 181 -11.26 7.72 13.34
CA GLY A 181 -11.59 9.14 13.36
C GLY A 181 -10.86 9.99 12.31
N GLU A 182 -10.18 9.36 11.35
CA GLU A 182 -9.52 10.08 10.25
C GLU A 182 -10.49 10.33 9.08
N ARG A 183 -10.05 11.18 8.15
CA ARG A 183 -10.75 11.47 6.90
C ARG A 183 -9.92 11.03 5.71
N LEU A 184 -10.61 10.66 4.64
CA LEU A 184 -10.02 10.43 3.33
C LEU A 184 -10.81 11.20 2.29
N TRP A 185 -10.15 11.66 1.24
CA TRP A 185 -10.76 12.48 0.19
C TRP A 185 -10.82 11.69 -1.11
N ILE A 186 -12.02 11.44 -1.61
CA ILE A 186 -12.24 10.68 -2.84
C ILE A 186 -12.46 11.64 -4.01
N ARG A 187 -11.79 11.38 -5.14
CA ARG A 187 -11.99 12.06 -6.43
C ARG A 187 -12.15 11.03 -7.54
N VAL A 188 -13.02 11.31 -8.51
CA VAL A 188 -13.21 10.46 -9.70
C VAL A 188 -13.12 11.36 -10.94
N PRO A 189 -12.00 11.35 -11.67
CA PRO A 189 -11.85 12.19 -12.86
C PRO A 189 -13.01 12.05 -13.87
N GLY A 190 -13.58 13.19 -14.27
CA GLY A 190 -14.76 13.25 -15.16
C GLY A 190 -16.11 13.11 -14.44
N TYR A 191 -16.11 13.14 -13.11
CA TYR A 191 -17.28 13.33 -12.26
C TYR A 191 -17.05 14.56 -11.38
N TYR A 192 -18.02 15.48 -11.37
CA TYR A 192 -17.98 16.64 -10.48
C TYR A 192 -18.12 16.20 -9.00
N GLU A 193 -19.00 15.22 -8.74
CA GLU A 193 -19.12 14.58 -7.43
C GLU A 193 -18.92 13.06 -7.58
N PRO A 194 -18.04 12.43 -6.78
CA PRO A 194 -17.91 10.97 -6.69
C PRO A 194 -19.25 10.29 -6.41
N PRO A 195 -19.74 9.40 -7.29
CA PRO A 195 -21.02 8.73 -7.12
C PRO A 195 -20.94 7.64 -6.04
N GLY A 196 -22.08 7.25 -5.48
CA GLY A 196 -22.15 6.12 -4.53
C GLY A 196 -21.68 6.43 -3.11
N LEU A 197 -21.27 7.67 -2.83
CA LEU A 197 -21.04 8.14 -1.47
C LEU A 197 -22.36 8.61 -0.83
N PRO A 198 -22.55 8.41 0.49
CA PRO A 198 -23.69 8.98 1.18
C PRO A 198 -23.63 10.51 1.08
N ALA A 199 -24.82 11.13 1.02
CA ALA A 199 -24.92 12.58 1.11
C ALA A 199 -24.15 13.08 2.35
N PRO A 200 -23.49 14.25 2.27
CA PRO A 200 -22.83 14.81 3.45
C PRO A 200 -23.83 14.83 4.59
N GLU A 201 -23.49 14.16 5.68
CA GLU A 201 -24.25 14.25 6.91
C GLU A 201 -24.18 15.71 7.34
N ALA A 202 -25.21 16.49 6.97
CA ALA A 202 -25.37 17.84 7.45
C ALA A 202 -25.28 17.71 8.97
N ALA A 203 -24.24 18.29 9.57
CA ALA A 203 -24.02 18.25 11.00
C ALA A 203 -25.38 18.51 11.65
N SER A 204 -25.97 17.46 12.22
CA SER A 204 -27.15 17.60 13.06
C SER A 204 -26.61 18.28 14.31
N GLY A 205 -26.43 19.59 14.20
CA GLY A 205 -26.35 20.47 15.33
C GLY A 205 -27.57 20.15 16.16
N SER A 206 -27.33 19.73 17.40
CA SER A 206 -28.36 19.74 18.40
C SER A 206 -28.89 21.18 18.45
N ALA A 207 -30.02 21.41 17.79
CA ALA A 207 -30.92 22.46 18.17
C ALA A 207 -31.44 22.05 19.56
N GLY A 208 -30.62 22.34 20.58
CA GLY A 208 -31.10 22.41 21.95
C GLY A 208 -32.27 23.37 21.94
N SER A 209 -33.45 22.84 22.27
CA SER A 209 -34.68 23.59 22.47
C SER A 209 -34.40 24.69 23.49
N LEU A 210 -34.20 25.91 23.00
CA LEU A 210 -34.39 27.12 23.79
C LEU A 210 -35.74 27.70 23.34
N ASP A 211 -36.81 27.08 23.83
CA ASP A 211 -38.09 27.74 23.88
C ASP A 211 -37.98 28.92 24.85
N GLY A 212 -38.20 30.11 24.30
CA GLY A 212 -38.16 31.37 25.01
C GLY A 212 -39.48 31.63 25.72
N GLU A 213 -39.40 31.80 27.05
CA GLU A 213 -40.42 32.51 27.80
C GLU A 213 -40.17 34.02 27.68
N ARG A 214 -41.13 34.73 27.07
CA ARG A 214 -41.13 36.18 26.89
C ARG A 214 -41.56 36.91 28.18
N ARG A 215 -40.76 37.86 28.64
CA ARG A 215 -41.12 39.07 29.44
C ARG A 215 -39.87 39.96 29.44
N GLY A 216 -39.85 41.26 29.20
CA GLY A 216 -40.83 42.30 28.92
C GLY A 216 -40.07 43.63 29.04
N THR A 217 -40.50 44.62 28.24
CA THR A 217 -40.37 46.08 28.45
C THR A 217 -39.01 46.83 28.37
N SER A 218 -39.05 47.84 27.48
CA SER A 218 -38.46 49.20 27.54
C SER A 218 -36.96 49.44 27.36
N GLY A 219 -36.62 50.22 26.31
CA GLY A 219 -35.32 50.89 26.10
C GLY A 219 -35.12 52.13 27.01
N PRO A 220 -34.20 53.09 26.73
CA PRO A 220 -33.65 53.45 25.42
C PRO A 220 -32.11 53.65 25.35
N ALA A 221 -31.68 54.01 24.13
CA ALA A 221 -30.33 54.28 23.62
C ALA A 221 -29.43 55.21 24.45
N ARG A 222 -28.10 55.02 24.33
CA ARG A 222 -27.08 56.10 24.17
C ARG A 222 -25.84 55.61 23.42
N SER A 223 -25.33 56.53 22.60
CA SER A 223 -24.13 56.54 21.76
C SER A 223 -22.85 56.94 22.52
N ALA A 224 -21.72 56.89 21.78
CA ALA A 224 -20.36 57.42 22.04
C ALA A 224 -19.40 56.45 22.75
N SER A 225 -18.07 56.44 22.58
CA SER A 225 -17.05 56.95 21.64
C SER A 225 -15.69 56.71 22.35
N ALA A 226 -14.58 56.63 21.58
CA ALA A 226 -13.18 56.91 21.99
C ALA A 226 -12.48 55.88 22.92
N GLU A 227 -11.44 55.19 22.44
CA GLU A 227 -9.99 55.54 22.50
C GLU A 227 -9.30 55.17 23.83
N GLY A 228 -8.10 54.58 23.73
CA GLY A 228 -7.07 54.77 24.76
C GLY A 228 -6.30 53.53 25.25
N ALA A 229 -5.16 53.29 24.60
CA ALA A 229 -3.84 53.11 25.21
C ALA A 229 -3.52 51.95 26.19
N ASN A 230 -2.56 51.14 25.73
CA ASN A 230 -1.24 50.88 26.34
C ASN A 230 -1.13 50.14 27.70
N GLY A 231 -0.26 49.11 27.73
CA GLY A 231 0.09 48.39 28.94
C GLY A 231 1.12 47.29 28.70
N THR A 232 2.40 47.67 28.67
CA THR A 232 3.58 46.80 28.78
C THR A 232 3.79 46.35 30.21
N THR A 233 4.11 45.06 30.43
CA THR A 233 4.98 44.51 31.50
C THR A 233 5.22 43.01 31.19
N GLY A 234 6.46 42.56 30.93
CA GLY A 234 7.40 41.96 31.91
C GLY A 234 7.03 40.49 32.19
N GLY A 235 7.85 39.44 32.06
CA GLY A 235 9.30 39.22 32.00
C GLY A 235 9.61 37.91 32.76
N SER A 236 10.72 37.23 32.40
CA SER A 236 11.33 36.01 33.01
C SER A 236 10.84 34.66 32.44
N GLY A 237 11.64 33.64 32.11
CA GLY A 237 13.07 33.29 32.16
C GLY A 237 13.15 31.83 31.65
N HIS A 238 14.15 31.37 30.87
CA HIS A 238 15.37 30.75 31.38
C HIS A 238 16.27 30.28 30.22
N THR A 239 17.57 30.45 30.42
CA THR A 239 18.72 30.06 29.60
C THR A 239 19.35 28.75 30.07
N VAL A 240 19.81 27.91 29.14
CA VAL A 240 21.08 27.10 29.14
C VAL A 240 21.24 26.69 27.65
N GLY A 241 22.34 26.85 26.90
CA GLY A 241 23.76 27.00 27.21
C GLY A 241 24.52 25.77 26.68
N GLY A 242 25.26 25.88 25.58
CA GLY A 242 26.08 24.76 25.08
C GLY A 242 26.68 24.94 23.68
N SER A 243 27.76 25.74 23.60
CA SER A 243 28.66 25.88 22.45
C SER A 243 29.66 24.72 22.34
N GLY A 244 30.19 24.45 21.14
CA GLY A 244 31.41 23.65 20.98
C GLY A 244 31.87 23.47 19.53
N ASN A 245 32.67 24.41 19.04
CA ASN A 245 33.46 24.34 17.80
C ASN A 245 34.87 23.82 18.12
N TRP A 246 35.45 22.94 17.27
CA TRP A 246 36.91 22.74 17.17
C TRP A 246 37.29 22.33 15.74
N GLY A 247 38.35 22.96 15.23
CA GLY A 247 38.99 22.65 13.94
C GLY A 247 40.38 22.03 14.09
N THR A 248 40.86 21.52 12.95
CA THR A 248 42.26 21.43 12.45
C THR A 248 43.34 20.64 13.21
N GLY A 249 43.99 19.69 12.50
CA GLY A 249 45.46 19.58 12.47
C GLY A 249 46.10 18.17 12.44
N GLY A 250 46.72 17.81 11.30
CA GLY A 250 47.87 16.88 11.13
C GLY A 250 47.55 15.37 11.07
N THR A 251 48.28 14.48 10.37
CA THR A 251 49.46 14.57 9.48
C THR A 251 49.58 13.24 8.71
N PHE A 252 50.11 13.35 7.48
CA PHE A 252 50.77 12.38 6.59
C PHE A 252 51.28 11.03 7.17
N THR A 253 51.10 9.93 6.42
CA THR A 253 52.21 9.10 5.88
C THR A 253 51.77 8.21 4.71
N GLN A 254 52.58 8.30 3.66
CA GLN A 254 52.62 7.50 2.43
C GLN A 254 53.43 6.21 2.65
N ARG A 255 53.03 5.10 2.01
CA ARG A 255 53.98 4.05 1.57
C ARG A 255 53.43 3.19 0.43
N ASP A 256 53.95 3.48 -0.75
CA ASP A 256 54.45 2.62 -1.83
C ASP A 256 53.76 1.28 -2.20
N SER A 257 53.41 1.20 -3.49
CA SER A 257 53.32 -0.03 -4.31
C SER A 257 54.72 -0.63 -4.58
N PRO A 258 54.84 -1.86 -5.14
CA PRO A 258 54.63 -2.13 -6.57
C PRO A 258 53.86 -3.47 -6.78
N GLY A 259 53.20 -3.81 -7.89
CA GLY A 259 53.51 -3.69 -9.31
C GLY A 259 53.29 -5.08 -9.93
N GLY A 260 52.63 -5.20 -11.09
CA GLY A 260 52.49 -6.49 -11.78
C GLY A 260 51.38 -6.52 -12.84
N VAL A 261 51.81 -6.44 -14.11
CA VAL A 261 51.01 -6.36 -15.34
C VAL A 261 50.90 -7.75 -15.99
N PHE A 262 49.75 -8.13 -16.57
CA PHE A 262 49.54 -8.69 -17.94
C PHE A 262 48.21 -9.48 -18.06
N ALA A 263 47.50 -9.24 -19.17
CA ALA A 263 46.31 -9.95 -19.65
C ALA A 263 46.70 -11.12 -20.62
N PRO A 264 45.81 -11.63 -21.48
CA PRO A 264 44.72 -12.59 -21.27
C PRO A 264 44.92 -13.91 -22.07
N GLY A 265 44.09 -14.93 -21.86
CA GLY A 265 44.07 -16.11 -22.72
C GLY A 265 42.99 -17.12 -22.33
N GLY A 266 42.03 -17.34 -23.23
CA GLY A 266 40.96 -18.33 -23.04
C GLY A 266 41.40 -19.75 -23.40
N THR A 267 40.64 -20.74 -22.95
CA THR A 267 40.49 -22.00 -23.70
C THR A 267 39.20 -22.70 -23.29
N PHE A 268 38.46 -23.12 -24.31
CA PHE A 268 37.37 -24.09 -24.25
C PHE A 268 37.91 -25.45 -23.79
N ASN A 269 37.13 -26.19 -23.01
CA ASN A 269 37.23 -27.64 -23.03
C ASN A 269 35.88 -28.32 -22.84
N ASN A 270 35.70 -29.41 -23.58
CA ASN A 270 34.46 -30.09 -23.86
C ASN A 270 34.53 -31.52 -23.27
N SER A 271 33.42 -31.95 -22.65
CA SER A 271 33.00 -33.36 -22.41
C SER A 271 33.73 -34.20 -21.32
N PRO A 272 33.13 -35.32 -20.81
CA PRO A 272 31.84 -35.92 -21.13
C PRO A 272 30.90 -36.18 -19.91
N VAL A 273 29.63 -36.46 -20.24
CA VAL A 273 28.62 -37.06 -19.36
C VAL A 273 29.01 -38.50 -18.99
N THR A 274 28.98 -38.81 -17.69
CA THR A 274 28.94 -40.18 -17.16
C THR A 274 27.69 -40.36 -16.31
N THR A 275 26.83 -41.28 -16.73
CA THR A 275 25.66 -41.77 -16.01
C THR A 275 26.08 -42.62 -14.81
N GLY A 276 25.66 -42.21 -13.61
CA GLY A 276 25.81 -42.97 -12.36
C GLY A 276 24.49 -43.01 -11.59
N THR A 277 23.80 -44.14 -11.66
CA THR A 277 22.61 -44.49 -10.88
C THR A 277 22.98 -44.84 -9.44
N GLY A 278 22.29 -44.22 -8.48
CA GLY A 278 21.94 -44.82 -7.19
C GLY A 278 22.79 -44.45 -5.97
N ALA A 279 22.33 -43.44 -5.22
CA ALA A 279 22.21 -43.42 -3.74
C ALA A 279 22.02 -41.97 -3.25
N GLY A 280 20.77 -41.54 -3.02
CA GLY A 280 20.51 -40.19 -2.52
C GLY A 280 19.05 -39.74 -2.48
N SER A 281 18.13 -40.54 -1.93
CA SER A 281 16.71 -40.14 -1.76
C SER A 281 16.27 -39.96 -0.30
N ALA A 282 17.20 -39.83 0.65
CA ALA A 282 16.89 -39.75 2.08
C ALA A 282 16.49 -38.36 2.64
N PRO A 283 17.00 -37.20 2.14
CA PRO A 283 16.67 -35.90 2.74
C PRO A 283 15.29 -35.37 2.30
N ALA A 284 14.95 -35.51 1.02
CA ALA A 284 13.69 -35.02 0.46
C ALA A 284 12.46 -35.69 1.08
N SER A 285 12.51 -37.01 1.35
CA SER A 285 11.40 -37.74 1.97
C SER A 285 11.16 -37.33 3.43
N ARG A 286 12.21 -36.98 4.20
CA ARG A 286 12.06 -36.54 5.60
C ARG A 286 11.48 -35.13 5.70
N GLU A 287 11.89 -34.22 4.83
CA GLU A 287 11.33 -32.86 4.73
C GLU A 287 9.88 -32.90 4.26
N HIS A 288 9.58 -33.79 3.31
CA HIS A 288 8.24 -34.05 2.83
C HIS A 288 7.30 -34.53 3.95
N GLU A 289 7.70 -35.56 4.70
CA GLU A 289 6.93 -36.04 5.86
C GLU A 289 6.78 -34.96 6.94
N LYS A 290 7.79 -34.12 7.15
CA LYS A 290 7.74 -33.03 8.14
C LYS A 290 6.72 -31.96 7.72
N THR A 291 6.67 -31.64 6.43
CA THR A 291 5.69 -30.71 5.87
C THR A 291 4.28 -31.25 6.01
N MET A 292 4.05 -32.54 5.69
CA MET A 292 2.74 -33.18 5.86
C MET A 292 2.29 -33.22 7.32
N ARG A 293 3.21 -33.41 8.28
CA ARG A 293 2.90 -33.31 9.71
C ARG A 293 2.46 -31.89 10.11
N GLU A 294 3.15 -30.85 9.63
CA GLU A 294 2.77 -29.46 9.92
C GLU A 294 1.39 -29.11 9.35
N ILE A 295 1.05 -29.61 8.16
CA ILE A 295 -0.29 -29.41 7.55
C ILE A 295 -1.37 -30.12 8.37
N ALA A 296 -1.11 -31.34 8.84
CA ALA A 296 -2.04 -32.04 9.73
C ALA A 296 -2.22 -31.32 11.07
N ASP A 297 -1.19 -30.65 11.58
CA ASP A 297 -1.24 -29.85 12.80
C ASP A 297 -2.09 -28.58 12.59
N LEU A 298 -1.88 -27.89 11.47
CA LEU A 298 -2.70 -26.75 11.04
C LEU A 298 -4.18 -27.09 10.94
N ARG A 299 -4.52 -28.26 10.38
CA ARG A 299 -5.93 -28.71 10.30
C ARG A 299 -6.55 -28.87 11.69
N ARG A 300 -5.81 -29.43 12.65
CA ARG A 300 -6.30 -29.58 14.04
C ARG A 300 -6.48 -28.23 14.72
N GLU A 301 -5.56 -27.31 14.50
CA GLU A 301 -5.65 -25.95 15.02
C GLU A 301 -6.82 -25.17 14.40
N LEU A 302 -7.04 -25.28 13.08
CA LEU A 302 -8.16 -24.66 12.37
C LEU A 302 -9.49 -25.19 12.92
N ALA A 303 -9.62 -26.50 13.08
CA ALA A 303 -10.81 -27.10 13.67
C ALA A 303 -11.06 -26.61 15.11
N ALA A 304 -10.00 -26.40 15.90
CA ALA A 304 -10.14 -25.83 17.24
C ALA A 304 -10.54 -24.34 17.20
N ALA A 305 -9.98 -23.55 16.29
CA ALA A 305 -10.31 -22.15 16.07
C ALA A 305 -11.79 -21.97 15.66
N ARG A 306 -12.28 -22.83 14.75
CA ARG A 306 -13.70 -22.86 14.33
C ARG A 306 -14.63 -23.20 15.50
N ARG A 307 -14.27 -24.16 16.36
CA ARG A 307 -15.04 -24.48 17.57
C ARG A 307 -15.10 -23.30 18.56
N ARG A 308 -14.02 -22.52 18.67
CA ARG A 308 -13.94 -21.31 19.50
C ARG A 308 -14.54 -20.06 18.85
N ARG A 309 -15.00 -20.16 17.59
CA ARG A 309 -15.48 -19.03 16.76
C ARG A 309 -14.44 -17.91 16.57
N GLU A 310 -13.16 -18.26 16.56
CA GLU A 310 -12.05 -17.34 16.28
C GLU A 310 -11.86 -17.10 14.77
N VAL A 311 -12.45 -17.98 13.95
CA VAL A 311 -12.54 -17.87 12.49
C VAL A 311 -14.01 -18.04 12.12
N ASP A 312 -14.53 -17.18 11.26
CA ASP A 312 -15.92 -17.29 10.78
C ASP A 312 -16.11 -18.57 9.95
N ALA A 313 -17.37 -19.01 9.80
CA ALA A 313 -17.68 -20.30 9.20
C ALA A 313 -17.25 -20.39 7.73
N GLU A 314 -17.41 -19.31 6.97
CA GLU A 314 -17.10 -19.23 5.53
C GLU A 314 -15.58 -19.25 5.32
N SER A 315 -14.83 -18.39 6.02
CA SER A 315 -13.37 -18.39 5.99
C SER A 315 -12.78 -19.71 6.51
N GLY A 316 -13.42 -20.33 7.50
CA GLY A 316 -12.98 -21.60 8.07
C GLY A 316 -13.17 -22.80 7.13
N GLU A 317 -14.23 -22.79 6.32
CA GLU A 317 -14.48 -23.83 5.29
C GLU A 317 -13.54 -23.64 4.10
N ALA A 318 -13.37 -22.41 3.61
CA ALA A 318 -12.42 -22.10 2.55
C ALA A 318 -10.96 -22.42 2.97
N ALA A 319 -10.61 -22.16 4.23
CA ALA A 319 -9.29 -22.50 4.75
C ALA A 319 -9.06 -24.02 4.81
N GLU A 320 -10.09 -24.81 5.12
CA GLU A 320 -10.01 -26.27 5.12
C GLU A 320 -9.80 -26.81 3.70
N GLU A 321 -10.50 -26.25 2.70
CA GLU A 321 -10.34 -26.62 1.28
C GLU A 321 -8.92 -26.33 0.75
N GLU A 322 -8.30 -25.23 1.21
CA GLU A 322 -6.91 -24.91 0.85
C GLU A 322 -5.91 -25.87 1.51
N LEU A 323 -6.16 -26.35 2.74
CA LEU A 323 -5.33 -27.39 3.35
C LEU A 323 -5.47 -28.74 2.62
N ASP A 324 -6.69 -29.11 2.21
CA ASP A 324 -6.95 -30.30 1.39
C ASP A 324 -6.23 -30.22 0.04
N THR A 325 -6.19 -29.03 -0.56
CA THR A 325 -5.46 -28.76 -1.79
C THR A 325 -3.96 -28.89 -1.58
N ALA A 326 -3.43 -28.34 -0.49
CA ALA A 326 -2.00 -28.45 -0.16
C ALA A 326 -1.56 -29.90 0.03
N GLU A 327 -2.33 -30.72 0.75
CA GLU A 327 -2.04 -32.15 0.92
C GLU A 327 -2.10 -32.93 -0.39
N ARG A 328 -3.11 -32.65 -1.22
CA ARG A 328 -3.27 -33.31 -2.53
C ARG A 328 -2.09 -33.03 -3.45
N GLU A 329 -1.60 -31.80 -3.45
CA GLU A 329 -0.46 -31.37 -4.28
C GLU A 329 0.89 -31.87 -3.75
N LEU A 330 0.95 -32.30 -2.49
CA LEU A 330 2.10 -32.98 -1.88
C LEU A 330 2.02 -34.51 -1.99
N GLY A 331 0.84 -35.10 -2.12
CA GLY A 331 0.70 -36.56 -2.26
C GLY A 331 1.41 -37.16 -3.47
N GLU A 332 1.45 -38.49 -3.56
CA GLU A 332 2.16 -39.24 -4.61
C GLU A 332 1.77 -38.88 -6.06
N HIS A 333 0.60 -38.26 -6.25
CA HIS A 333 0.07 -37.82 -7.55
C HIS A 333 -0.09 -36.31 -7.66
N GLY A 334 0.44 -35.55 -6.70
CA GLY A 334 0.40 -34.10 -6.68
C GLY A 334 1.30 -33.49 -7.74
N ARG A 335 1.00 -32.25 -8.16
CA ARG A 335 1.81 -31.55 -9.17
C ARG A 335 3.04 -30.86 -8.57
N GLY A 336 3.30 -31.07 -7.28
CA GLY A 336 4.55 -30.72 -6.63
C GLY A 336 4.45 -29.53 -5.66
N PRO A 337 5.57 -29.23 -4.98
CA PRO A 337 5.62 -28.31 -3.83
C PRO A 337 5.25 -26.86 -4.16
N GLY A 338 5.34 -26.43 -5.43
CA GLY A 338 4.92 -25.09 -5.85
C GLY A 338 3.42 -24.84 -5.70
N ARG A 339 2.58 -25.84 -6.01
CA ARG A 339 1.12 -25.72 -5.84
C ARG A 339 0.69 -25.85 -4.39
N ALA A 340 1.37 -26.70 -3.62
CA ALA A 340 1.18 -26.76 -2.18
C ALA A 340 1.51 -25.43 -1.50
N ARG A 341 2.59 -24.75 -1.94
CA ARG A 341 2.95 -23.40 -1.49
C ARG A 341 1.86 -22.37 -1.83
N LEU A 342 1.27 -22.45 -3.01
CA LEU A 342 0.17 -21.56 -3.39
C LEU A 342 -1.07 -21.77 -2.51
N ALA A 343 -1.45 -23.02 -2.25
CA ALA A 343 -2.57 -23.35 -1.38
C ALA A 343 -2.34 -22.87 0.07
N LEU A 344 -1.13 -23.06 0.62
CA LEU A 344 -0.76 -22.54 1.94
C LEU A 344 -0.75 -21.00 2.01
N ARG A 345 -0.42 -20.30 0.92
CA ARG A 345 -0.53 -18.82 0.85
C ARG A 345 -1.98 -18.34 0.80
N ARG A 346 -2.88 -19.08 0.13
CA ARG A 346 -4.32 -18.78 0.16
C ARG A 346 -4.93 -19.04 1.52
N PHE A 347 -4.55 -20.15 2.15
CA PHE A 347 -4.88 -20.44 3.55
C PHE A 347 -4.52 -19.26 4.47
N LEU A 348 -3.30 -18.72 4.36
CA LEU A 348 -2.86 -17.54 5.13
C LEU A 348 -3.77 -16.32 4.96
N GLY A 349 -4.24 -16.07 3.74
CA GLY A 349 -5.16 -14.96 3.43
C GLY A 349 -6.54 -15.12 4.08
N LEU A 350 -6.94 -16.35 4.41
CA LEU A 350 -8.25 -16.68 5.00
C LEU A 350 -8.23 -16.67 6.54
N VAL A 351 -7.05 -16.84 7.16
CA VAL A 351 -6.91 -16.97 8.63
C VAL A 351 -6.14 -15.81 9.28
N THR A 352 -6.08 -14.64 8.64
CA THR A 352 -5.27 -13.49 9.09
C THR A 352 -5.58 -12.97 10.51
N GLY A 353 -6.74 -13.31 11.07
CA GLY A 353 -7.13 -12.99 12.46
C GLY A 353 -6.64 -13.99 13.52
N ALA A 354 -6.15 -15.16 13.12
CA ALA A 354 -5.74 -16.25 14.02
C ALA A 354 -4.22 -16.45 13.97
N GLY A 355 -3.49 -15.65 14.77
CA GLY A 355 -2.02 -15.58 14.73
C GLY A 355 -1.28 -16.91 14.91
N PHE A 356 -1.88 -17.89 15.59
CA PHE A 356 -1.31 -19.24 15.72
C PHE A 356 -1.37 -20.04 14.41
N LEU A 357 -2.46 -19.91 13.63
CA LEU A 357 -2.60 -20.53 12.31
C LEU A 357 -1.64 -19.90 11.30
N VAL A 358 -1.43 -18.58 11.40
CA VAL A 358 -0.44 -17.87 10.57
C VAL A 358 0.96 -18.41 10.83
N ALA A 359 1.36 -18.54 12.10
CA ALA A 359 2.67 -19.06 12.46
C ALA A 359 2.87 -20.52 11.99
N GLY A 360 1.84 -21.37 12.05
CA GLY A 360 1.91 -22.73 11.53
C GLY A 360 2.05 -22.80 10.01
N ALA A 361 1.31 -21.96 9.28
CA ALA A 361 1.36 -21.94 7.82
C ALA A 361 2.69 -21.38 7.30
N GLU A 362 3.26 -20.38 7.97
CA GLU A 362 4.61 -19.89 7.66
C GLU A 362 5.69 -20.96 7.91
N ARG A 363 5.57 -21.76 8.97
CA ARG A 363 6.46 -22.92 9.20
C ARG A 363 6.34 -23.95 8.09
N ALA A 364 5.13 -24.31 7.68
CA ALA A 364 4.91 -25.25 6.57
C ALA A 364 5.48 -24.71 5.24
N LEU A 365 5.30 -23.41 4.97
CA LEU A 365 5.86 -22.73 3.80
C LEU A 365 7.39 -22.70 3.79
N GLY A 366 8.02 -22.58 4.95
CA GLY A 366 9.49 -22.62 5.09
C GLY A 366 10.09 -24.02 4.90
N MET A 367 9.29 -25.08 5.06
CA MET A 367 9.72 -26.47 4.86
C MET A 367 9.59 -26.96 3.42
N LEU A 368 8.82 -26.24 2.57
CA LEU A 368 8.70 -26.57 1.15
C LEU A 368 9.95 -26.09 0.39
N PRO A 369 10.58 -26.95 -0.44
CA PRO A 369 11.76 -26.56 -1.22
C PRO A 369 11.45 -25.32 -2.07
N GLY A 370 12.38 -24.37 -2.09
CA GLY A 370 12.23 -23.09 -2.80
C GLY A 370 12.36 -23.31 -4.30
N GLY A 371 11.29 -23.04 -5.05
CA GLY A 371 11.38 -22.73 -6.46
C GLY A 371 11.56 -21.23 -6.57
N GLU A 372 12.70 -20.79 -7.10
CA GLU A 372 12.78 -19.48 -7.76
C GLU A 372 11.81 -19.52 -8.93
N GLU A 373 10.77 -18.70 -8.89
CA GLU A 373 10.06 -18.18 -10.07
C GLU A 373 9.51 -16.79 -9.73
#